data_AF-A0A1Y1ZAX6-F1
#
_entry.id   AF-A0A1Y1ZAX6-F1
#
_cell.length_a   1.000
_cell.length_b   1.000
_cell.length_c   1.000
_cell.angle_alpha   90.00
_cell.angle_beta   90.00
_cell.angle_gamma   90.00
#
_symmetry.space_group_name_H-M   'P 1'
#
loop_
_entity.id
_entity.type
_entity.pdbx_description
1 polymer ?
#
loop_
_entity_poly.entity_id
_entity_poly.type
_entity_poly.pdbx_seq_one_letter_code
_entity_poly.pdbx_strand_id
1 'polypeptide(L)' 'NKRTQCLVCGKSFGRRDNFKRHMRRHTGENLYTCPHMDCNRSFTRSDQLSRHEVMYHSTSIVDAKERDECS' A
#
# COMPACT_ATOMS: atom_id res chain seq x y z
N ASN A 1 24.58 -5.89 6.89
CA ASN A 1 23.67 -5.34 5.85
C ASN A 1 23.14 -6.48 4.98
N LYS A 2 22.04 -7.15 5.38
CA LYS A 2 21.47 -8.28 4.64
C LYS A 2 20.46 -7.75 3.63
N ARG A 3 20.73 -7.93 2.33
CA ARG A 3 19.79 -7.55 1.26
C ARG A 3 18.86 -8.71 0.95
N THR A 4 17.59 -8.39 0.69
CA THR A 4 16.56 -9.35 0.25
C THR A 4 16.37 -9.19 -1.25
N GLN A 5 16.47 -10.29 -2.00
CA GLN A 5 16.35 -10.28 -3.46
C GLN A 5 14.98 -10.78 -3.89
N CYS A 6 14.35 -10.08 -4.83
CA CYS A 6 13.17 -10.55 -5.53
C CYS A 6 13.56 -11.64 -6.52
N LEU A 7 12.99 -12.83 -6.35
CA LEU A 7 13.21 -13.96 -7.24
C LEU A 7 12.45 -13.82 -8.57
N VAL A 8 11.43 -12.96 -8.63
CA VAL A 8 10.64 -12.72 -9.85
C VAL A 8 11.38 -11.81 -10.83
N CYS A 9 12.05 -10.77 -10.34
CA CYS A 9 12.69 -9.77 -11.20
C CYS A 9 14.14 -9.41 -10.82
N GLY A 10 14.77 -10.18 -9.93
CA GLY A 10 16.17 -10.03 -9.53
C GLY A 10 16.53 -8.79 -8.69
N LYS A 11 15.59 -7.89 -8.41
CA LYS A 11 15.86 -6.64 -7.65
C LYS A 11 16.21 -6.91 -6.20
N SER A 12 17.23 -6.23 -5.70
CA SER A 12 17.71 -6.35 -4.32
C SER A 12 17.35 -5.14 -3.47
N PHE A 13 16.90 -5.40 -2.24
CA PHE A 13 16.44 -4.39 -1.30
C PHE A 13 17.22 -4.47 0.01
N GLY A 14 17.68 -3.34 0.53
CA GLY A 14 18.40 -3.27 1.79
C GLY A 14 17.52 -3.35 3.04
N ARG A 15 16.20 -3.16 2.89
CA ARG A 15 15.24 -3.26 3.99
C ARG A 15 14.08 -4.20 3.64
N ARG A 16 13.60 -4.96 4.62
CA ARG A 16 12.58 -6.01 4.45
C ARG A 16 11.19 -5.44 4.14
N ASP A 17 10.84 -4.29 4.72
CA ASP A 17 9.62 -3.52 4.42
C ASP A 17 9.56 -3.11 2.95
N ASN A 18 10.67 -2.61 2.40
CA ASN A 18 10.79 -2.26 0.99
C ASN A 18 10.61 -3.48 0.07
N PHE A 19 11.19 -4.61 0.46
CA PHE A 19 11.02 -5.87 -0.27
C PHE A 19 9.56 -6.36 -0.23
N LYS A 20 8.92 -6.38 0.94
CA LYS A 20 7.51 -6.77 1.10
C LYS A 20 6.59 -5.88 0.27
N ARG A 21 6.81 -4.56 0.29
CA ARG A 21 6.08 -3.60 -0.56
C ARG A 21 6.31 -3.85 -2.05
N HIS A 22 7.54 -4.16 -2.44
CA HIS A 22 7.86 -4.48 -3.83
C HIS A 22 7.10 -5.73 -4.32
N MET A 23 6.98 -6.76 -3.49
CA MET A 23 6.29 -8.00 -3.87
C MET A 23 4.80 -7.76 -4.17
N ARG A 24 4.14 -6.78 -3.54
CA ARG A 24 2.74 -6.42 -3.86
C ARG A 24 2.52 -6.01 -5.31
N ARG A 25 3.57 -5.52 -5.99
CA ARG A 25 3.50 -5.18 -7.41
C ARG A 25 3.41 -6.42 -8.30
N HIS A 26 3.97 -7.54 -7.85
CA HIS A 26 3.92 -8.81 -8.58
C HIS A 26 2.63 -9.56 -8.29
N THR A 27 2.14 -9.51 -7.05
CA THR A 27 0.87 -10.17 -6.69
C THR A 27 -0.36 -9.40 -7.17
N GLY A 28 -0.23 -8.09 -7.41
CA GLY A 28 -1.37 -7.24 -7.77
C GLY A 28 -2.35 -7.00 -6.64
N GLU A 29 -2.01 -7.40 -5.41
CA GLU A 29 -2.86 -7.21 -4.24
C GLU A 29 -2.99 -5.72 -3.89
N ASN A 30 -4.15 -5.15 -4.17
CA ASN A 30 -4.54 -3.84 -3.70
C ASN A 30 -5.26 -3.98 -2.35
N LEU A 31 -4.58 -3.59 -1.28
CA LEU A 31 -5.06 -3.74 0.10
C LEU A 31 -5.91 -2.56 0.59
N TYR A 32 -5.84 -1.43 -0.10
CA TYR A 32 -6.44 -0.17 0.32
C TYR A 32 -7.49 0.25 -0.72
N THR A 33 -8.75 0.01 -0.43
CA THR A 33 -9.87 0.38 -1.30
C THR A 33 -10.46 1.72 -0.85
N CYS A 34 -10.83 2.56 -1.82
CA CYS A 34 -11.52 3.80 -1.53
C CYS A 34 -12.87 3.51 -0.84
N PRO A 35 -13.18 4.15 0.30
CA PRO A 35 -14.44 3.93 1.00
C PRO A 35 -15.65 4.61 0.33
N HIS A 36 -15.42 5.46 -0.67
CA HIS A 36 -16.47 6.15 -1.40
C HIS A 36 -17.24 5.15 -2.28
N MET A 37 -18.55 5.07 -2.08
CA MET A 37 -19.42 4.06 -2.72
C MET A 37 -19.50 4.19 -4.25
N ASP A 38 -19.28 5.39 -4.78
CA ASP A 38 -19.19 5.70 -6.19
C ASP A 38 -17.76 5.54 -6.76
N CYS A 39 -16.78 5.16 -5.92
CA CYS A 39 -15.38 5.03 -6.29
C CYS A 39 -14.83 3.61 -6.05
N ASN A 40 -14.66 2.84 -7.11
CA ASN A 40 -14.13 1.47 -7.03
C ASN A 40 -12.59 1.40 -7.19
N ARG A 41 -11.87 2.44 -6.76
CA ARG A 41 -10.39 2.50 -6.83
C ARG A 41 -9.77 1.74 -5.66
N SER A 42 -8.74 0.95 -5.97
CA SER A 42 -7.95 0.25 -4.96
C SER A 42 -6.44 0.46 -5.18
N PHE A 43 -5.68 0.44 -4.09
CA PHE A 43 -4.27 0.81 -4.05
C PHE A 43 -3.44 -0.22 -3.27
N THR A 44 -2.17 -0.36 -3.64
CA THR A 44 -1.20 -1.23 -2.94
C THR A 44 -0.64 -0.60 -1.64
N ARG A 45 -0.88 0.70 -1.42
CA ARG A 45 -0.31 1.51 -0.34
C ARG A 45 -1.32 2.52 0.21
N SER A 46 -1.25 2.77 1.52
CA SER A 46 -2.10 3.75 2.21
C SER A 46 -1.87 5.18 1.73
N ASP A 47 -0.62 5.61 1.56
CA ASP A 47 -0.31 6.97 1.08
C ASP A 47 -0.87 7.27 -0.32
N GLN A 48 -1.05 6.23 -1.14
CA GLN A 48 -1.68 6.38 -2.45
C GLN A 48 -3.19 6.55 -2.33
N LEU A 49 -3.83 5.83 -1.41
CA LEU A 49 -5.25 6.01 -1.08
C LEU A 49 -5.49 7.40 -0.47
N SER A 50 -4.72 7.80 0.54
CA SER A 50 -4.88 9.12 1.18
C SER A 50 -4.72 10.27 0.18
N ARG A 51 -3.74 10.18 -0.73
CA ARG A 51 -3.59 11.18 -1.80
C ARG A 51 -4.77 11.17 -2.77
N HIS A 52 -5.31 9.99 -3.08
CA HIS A 52 -6.50 9.87 -3.91
C HIS A 52 -7.73 10.47 -3.23
N GLU A 53 -7.95 10.20 -1.96
CA GLU A 53 -9.05 10.78 -1.18
C GLU A 53 -8.96 12.30 -1.12
N VAL A 54 -7.78 12.85 -0.82
CA VAL A 54 -7.59 14.32 -0.77
C VAL A 54 -7.84 14.96 -2.14
N MET A 55 -7.37 14.34 -3.22
CA MET A 55 -7.46 14.92 -4.57
C MET A 55 -8.85 14.80 -5.19
N TYR A 56 -9.53 13.67 -4.96
CA TYR A 56 -10.78 13.33 -5.67
C TYR A 56 -12.01 13.34 -4.78
N HIS A 57 -11.84 13.30 -3.46
CA HIS A 57 -12.94 13.20 -2.50
C HIS A 57 -12.89 14.25 -1.38
N SER A 58 -11.89 15.14 -1.39
CA SER A 58 -11.65 16.29 -0.49
C SER A 58 -12.67 16.45 0.65
N THR A 59 -12.62 15.53 1.61
CA THR A 59 -13.41 15.59 2.85
C THR A 59 -12.47 15.31 4.02
N SER A 60 -12.35 16.31 4.88
CA SER A 60 -11.57 16.27 6.10
C SER A 60 -12.23 15.33 7.11
N ILE A 61 -11.83 14.05 7.23
CA ILE A 61 -11.95 13.30 8.49
C ILE A 61 -10.73 12.37 8.68
N VAL A 62 -10.06 12.62 9.79
CA VAL A 62 -8.88 11.95 10.34
C VAL A 62 -9.29 10.70 11.13
N ASP A 63 -9.78 9.64 10.49
CA ASP A 63 -10.05 8.38 11.21
C ASP A 63 -9.69 7.16 10.36
N ALA A 64 -8.40 6.89 10.28
CA ALA A 64 -7.89 5.55 10.01
C ALA A 64 -7.01 5.12 11.19
N LYS A 65 -7.59 5.09 12.39
CA LYS A 65 -7.05 4.32 13.49
C LYS A 65 -7.44 2.85 13.29
N GLU A 66 -6.44 2.00 13.57
CA GLU A 66 -6.50 0.55 13.75
C GLU A 66 -6.58 -0.35 12.49
N ARG A 67 -5.41 -0.92 12.16
CA ARG A 67 -5.32 -2.36 11.89
C ARG A 67 -3.93 -2.91 12.23
N ASP A 68 -3.93 -3.71 13.28
CA ASP A 68 -3.09 -4.89 13.54
C ASP A 68 -1.59 -4.81 13.24
N GLU A 69 -0.86 -4.44 14.28
CA GLU A 69 0.44 -5.03 14.56
C GLU A 69 0.22 -6.51 14.98
N CYS A 70 0.16 -7.41 14.00
CA CYS A 70 0.23 -8.85 14.24
C CYS A 70 1.70 -9.30 14.17
N SER A 71 2.22 -9.60 15.37
CA SER A 71 3.52 -10.23 15.74
C SER A 71 4.82 -9.48 15.46
#